data_AF-A0A7V6L2C9-F1
#
_entry.id   AF-A0A7V6L2C9-F1
#
_cell.length_a   1.000
_cell.length_b   1.000
_cell.length_c   1.000
_cell.angle_alpha   90.00
_cell.angle_beta   90.00
_cell.angle_gamma   90.00
#
_symmetry.space_group_name_H-M   'P 1'
#
loop_
_entity.id
_entity.type
_entity.pdbx_description
1 polymer ?
#
loop_
_entity_poly.entity_id
_entity_poly.type
_entity_poly.pdbx_seq_one_letter_code
_entity_poly.pdbx_strand_id
1 'polypeptide(L)'
;MITIINAVTLKTWHVIVFPILILLVGLIVGFFLARLFFKKYLEKNPPVNEQMIRVMMQQMGRTPSERQVRQVMASMNQHKPENTKKEKKKKEKKVKE
;
A
#
# COMPACT_ATOMS: atom_id res chain seq x y z
N MET A 1 -43.27 20.12 26.56
CA MET A 1 -43.05 18.71 27.00
C MET A 1 -42.67 17.81 25.81
N ILE A 2 -43.47 17.77 24.73
CA ILE A 2 -43.22 16.94 23.52
C ILE A 2 -41.88 17.26 22.82
N THR A 3 -41.49 18.53 22.72
CA THR A 3 -40.23 18.94 22.08
C THR A 3 -38.99 18.43 22.83
N ILE A 4 -39.08 18.31 24.16
CA ILE A 4 -37.99 17.82 25.01
C ILE A 4 -37.81 16.32 24.81
N ILE A 5 -38.92 15.57 24.72
CA ILE A 5 -38.89 14.12 24.48
C ILE A 5 -38.27 13.83 23.10
N ASN A 6 -38.68 14.54 22.06
CA ASN A 6 -38.09 14.37 20.72
C ASN A 6 -36.60 14.74 20.71
N ALA A 7 -36.21 15.82 21.39
CA ALA A 7 -34.81 16.22 21.48
C ALA A 7 -33.94 15.17 22.20
N VAL A 8 -34.44 14.57 23.29
CA VAL A 8 -33.75 13.50 24.03
C VAL A 8 -33.65 12.23 23.19
N THR A 9 -34.74 11.83 22.52
CA THR A 9 -34.76 10.64 21.66
C THR A 9 -33.84 10.78 20.46
N LEU A 10 -33.85 11.94 19.79
CA LEU A 10 -32.93 12.23 18.69
C LEU A 10 -31.48 12.21 19.19
N LYS A 11 -31.18 12.85 20.33
CA LYS A 11 -29.82 12.89 20.87
C LYS A 11 -29.25 11.50 21.15
N THR A 12 -30.03 10.60 21.75
CA THR A 12 -29.58 9.22 22.06
C THR A 12 -29.36 8.39 20.80
N TRP A 13 -30.18 8.55 19.77
CA TRP A 13 -30.00 7.86 18.48
C TRP A 13 -28.71 8.28 17.77
N HIS A 14 -28.38 9.57 17.79
CA HIS A 14 -27.16 10.09 17.17
C HIS A 14 -25.90 9.51 17.83
N VAL A 15 -25.91 9.33 19.16
CA VAL A 15 -24.78 8.77 19.92
C VAL A 15 -24.45 7.34 19.50
N ILE A 16 -25.44 6.56 19.03
CA ILE A 16 -25.24 5.16 18.63
C ILE A 16 -24.93 5.05 17.13
N VAL A 17 -25.62 5.82 16.27
CA VAL A 17 -25.47 5.70 14.82
C VAL A 17 -24.20 6.36 14.28
N PHE A 18 -23.81 7.53 14.82
CA PHE A 18 -22.59 8.21 14.38
C PHE A 18 -21.30 7.41 14.56
N PRO A 19 -21.01 6.78 15.71
CA PRO A 19 -19.76 6.04 15.86
C PRO A 19 -19.71 4.84 14.91
N ILE A 20 -20.83 4.16 14.67
CA ILE A 20 -20.88 3.03 13.72
C ILE A 20 -20.58 3.52 12.30
N LEU A 21 -21.18 4.65 11.90
CA LEU A 21 -20.95 5.24 10.58
C LEU A 21 -19.51 5.73 10.42
N ILE A 22 -18.95 6.40 11.43
CA ILE A 22 -17.56 6.88 11.45
C ILE A 22 -16.57 5.71 11.43
N LEU A 23 -16.87 4.60 12.12
CA LEU A 23 -16.03 3.40 12.12
C LEU A 23 -16.03 2.75 10.72
N LEU A 24 -17.19 2.62 10.07
CA LEU A 24 -17.28 2.13 8.70
C LEU A 24 -16.52 3.03 7.72
N VAL A 25 -16.78 4.34 7.76
CA VAL A 25 -16.14 5.32 6.87
C VAL A 25 -14.64 5.38 7.14
N GLY A 26 -14.22 5.35 8.41
CA GLY A 26 -12.82 5.34 8.83
C GLY A 26 -12.07 4.10 8.36
N LEU A 27 -12.70 2.92 8.41
CA LEU A 27 -12.11 1.68 7.88
C LEU A 27 -11.91 1.76 6.37
N ILE A 28 -12.94 2.19 5.63
CA ILE A 28 -12.88 2.27 4.16
C ILE A 28 -11.83 3.29 3.72
N VAL A 29 -11.87 4.50 4.30
CA VAL A 29 -10.94 5.58 3.97
C VAL A 29 -9.52 5.22 4.41
N GLY A 30 -9.36 4.68 5.62
CA GLY A 30 -8.08 4.25 6.16
C GLY A 30 -7.42 3.15 5.33
N PHE A 31 -8.18 2.14 4.91
CA PHE A 31 -7.67 1.08 4.04
C PHE A 31 -7.21 1.61 2.68
N PHE A 32 -8.00 2.50 2.07
CA PHE A 32 -7.69 3.05 0.75
C PHE A 32 -6.46 3.96 0.77
N LEU A 33 -6.36 4.85 1.77
CA LEU A 33 -5.17 5.67 2.00
C LEU A 33 -3.96 4.80 2.27
N ALA A 34 -4.05 3.86 3.22
CA ALA A 34 -2.93 2.97 3.55
C ALA A 34 -2.42 2.25 2.30
N ARG A 35 -3.31 1.73 1.46
CA ARG A 35 -2.92 1.07 0.21
C ARG A 35 -2.20 2.02 -0.76
N LEU A 36 -2.68 3.25 -0.91
CA LEU A 36 -2.06 4.25 -1.79
C LEU A 36 -0.68 4.68 -1.26
N PHE A 37 -0.56 4.92 0.05
CA PHE A 37 0.70 5.30 0.69
C PHE A 37 1.71 4.16 0.62
N PHE A 38 1.32 2.92 0.91
CA PHE A 38 2.19 1.74 0.78
C PHE A 38 2.70 1.58 -0.65
N LYS A 39 1.84 1.72 -1.66
CA LYS A 39 2.25 1.66 -3.07
C LYS A 39 3.30 2.72 -3.39
N LYS A 40 3.07 3.98 -2.99
CA LYS A 40 4.03 5.08 -3.20
C LYS A 40 5.34 4.87 -2.47
N TYR A 41 5.31 4.28 -1.28
CA TYR A 41 6.51 3.96 -0.49
C TYR A 41 7.38 2.89 -1.18
N LEU A 42 6.77 1.77 -1.59
CA LEU A 42 7.45 0.67 -2.30
C LEU A 42 7.95 1.05 -3.69
N GLU A 43 7.36 2.10 -4.30
CA GLU A 43 7.86 2.65 -5.55
C GLU A 43 9.15 3.47 -5.39
N LYS A 44 9.25 4.23 -4.30
CA LYS A 44 10.41 5.09 -4.02
C LYS A 44 11.62 4.30 -3.53
N ASN A 45 11.41 3.25 -2.73
CA ASN A 45 12.46 2.33 -2.28
C ASN A 45 12.10 0.92 -2.75
N PRO A 46 12.53 0.50 -3.96
CA PRO A 46 12.21 -0.84 -4.44
C PRO A 46 12.76 -1.88 -3.46
N PRO A 47 11.92 -2.76 -2.90
CA PRO A 47 12.30 -3.65 -1.81
C PRO A 47 13.23 -4.80 -2.23
N VAL A 48 13.72 -4.80 -3.47
CA VAL A 48 14.49 -5.91 -4.04
C VAL A 48 15.76 -5.34 -4.67
N ASN A 49 16.89 -5.63 -4.03
CA ASN A 49 18.24 -5.35 -4.51
C ASN A 49 18.94 -6.70 -4.75
N GLU A 50 19.93 -6.77 -5.64
CA GLU A 50 20.71 -7.98 -5.95
C GLU A 50 21.30 -8.63 -4.68
N GLN A 51 21.75 -7.79 -3.74
CA GLN A 51 22.24 -8.23 -2.43
C GLN A 51 21.15 -8.94 -1.61
N MET A 52 19.90 -8.48 -1.67
CA MET A 52 18.78 -9.08 -0.94
C MET A 52 18.45 -10.47 -1.51
N ILE A 53 18.48 -10.61 -2.85
CA ILE A 53 18.27 -11.91 -3.52
C ILE A 53 19.43 -12.85 -3.22
N ARG A 54 20.67 -12.34 -3.20
CA ARG A 54 21.85 -13.11 -2.78
C ARG A 54 21.70 -13.60 -1.34
N VAL A 55 21.32 -12.75 -0.40
CA VAL A 55 21.11 -13.13 1.01
C VAL A 55 19.96 -14.15 1.12
N MET A 56 18.87 -13.96 0.39
CA MET A 56 17.75 -14.92 0.36
C MET A 56 18.19 -16.29 -0.18
N MET A 57 18.97 -16.32 -1.26
CA MET A 57 19.53 -17.57 -1.82
C MET A 57 20.53 -18.24 -0.87
N GLN A 58 21.36 -17.43 -0.20
CA GLN A 58 22.31 -17.90 0.82
C GLN A 58 21.59 -18.47 2.05
N GLN A 59 20.48 -17.85 2.49
CA GLN A 59 19.62 -18.38 3.55
C GLN A 59 19.01 -19.74 3.20
N MET A 60 18.78 -20.01 1.91
CA MET A 60 18.32 -21.30 1.40
C MET A 60 19.47 -22.32 1.19
N GLY A 61 20.69 -22.02 1.67
CA GLY A 61 21.85 -22.93 1.56
C GLY A 61 22.41 -23.07 0.15
N ARG A 62 22.06 -22.17 -0.78
CA ARG A 62 22.60 -22.17 -2.15
C ARG A 62 23.66 -21.09 -2.30
N THR A 63 24.80 -21.45 -2.87
CA THR A 63 25.83 -20.50 -3.28
C THR A 63 25.34 -19.72 -4.51
N PRO A 64 25.13 -18.39 -4.40
CA PRO A 64 24.51 -17.63 -5.48
C PRO A 64 25.51 -17.34 -6.60
N SER A 65 25.21 -17.83 -7.81
CA SER A 65 25.86 -17.35 -9.04
C SER A 65 25.32 -15.96 -9.40
N GLU A 66 26.21 -15.00 -9.60
CA GLU A 66 25.93 -13.61 -10.03
C GLU A 66 24.95 -13.53 -11.22
N ARG A 67 25.03 -14.48 -12.15
CA ARG A 67 24.14 -14.55 -13.31
C ARG A 67 22.71 -14.98 -12.94
N GLN A 68 22.56 -15.93 -12.01
CA GLN A 68 21.25 -16.36 -11.51
C GLN A 68 20.57 -15.26 -10.71
N VAL A 69 21.31 -14.54 -9.87
CA VAL A 69 20.77 -13.40 -9.13
C VAL A 69 20.19 -12.35 -10.09
N ARG A 70 20.95 -11.99 -11.14
CA ARG A 70 20.47 -11.05 -12.18
C ARG A 70 19.25 -11.56 -12.94
N GLN A 71 19.19 -12.86 -13.25
CA GLN A 71 18.03 -13.46 -13.92
C GLN A 71 16.77 -13.44 -13.04
N VAL A 72 16.91 -13.69 -11.74
CA VAL A 72 15.81 -13.62 -10.77
C VAL A 72 15.38 -12.17 -10.54
N MET A 73 16.32 -11.22 -10.46
CA MET A 73 15.99 -9.80 -10.40
C MET A 73 15.20 -9.35 -11.63
N ALA A 74 15.58 -9.82 -12.83
CA ALA A 74 14.91 -9.49 -14.07
C ALA A 74 13.47 -10.06 -14.11
N SER A 75 13.27 -11.31 -13.69
CA SER A 75 11.93 -11.91 -13.64
C SER A 75 11.04 -11.21 -12.61
N MET A 76 11.56 -10.83 -11.43
CA MET A 76 10.81 -10.05 -10.44
C MET A 76 10.34 -8.69 -10.99
N ASN A 77 11.19 -8.02 -11.78
CA ASN A 77 10.85 -6.74 -12.42
C ASN A 77 9.82 -6.89 -13.55
N GLN A 78 9.80 -8.02 -14.25
CA GLN A 78 8.84 -8.30 -15.32
C GLN A 78 7.41 -8.46 -14.79
N HIS A 79 7.24 -9.10 -13.62
CA HIS A 79 5.94 -9.36 -12.98
C HIS A 79 5.38 -8.17 -12.20
N LYS A 80 6.05 -7.01 -12.21
CA LYS A 80 5.54 -5.81 -11.55
C LYS A 80 4.24 -5.35 -12.22
N PRO A 81 3.13 -5.12 -11.48
CA PRO A 81 1.84 -4.77 -12.06
C PRO A 81 1.95 -3.50 -12.92
N GLU A 82 1.27 -3.49 -14.06
CA GLU A 82 1.38 -2.48 -15.13
C GLU A 82 1.22 -1.04 -14.64
N ASN A 83 0.35 -0.84 -13.64
CA ASN A 83 0.11 0.45 -12.97
C ASN A 83 1.36 1.05 -12.29
N THR A 84 2.36 0.23 -11.96
CA THR A 84 3.62 0.65 -11.33
C THR A 84 4.67 1.01 -12.39
N LYS A 85 4.57 0.40 -13.59
CA LYS A 85 5.42 0.71 -14.75
C LYS A 85 5.09 2.08 -15.35
N LYS A 86 3.79 2.43 -15.42
CA LYS A 86 3.31 3.74 -15.91
C LYS A 86 3.74 4.91 -15.01
N GLU A 87 3.70 4.72 -13.69
CA GLU A 87 4.06 5.75 -12.71
C GLU A 87 5.58 6.04 -12.67
N LYS A 88 6.42 5.00 -12.83
CA LYS A 88 7.88 5.16 -12.98
C LYS A 88 8.27 5.88 -14.28
N LYS A 89 7.71 5.48 -15.43
CA LYS A 89 7.94 6.18 -16.72
C LYS A 89 7.56 7.66 -16.67
N LYS A 90 6.50 8.02 -15.94
CA LYS A 90 6.08 9.41 -15.75
C LYS A 90 7.04 10.19 -14.84
N LYS A 91 7.52 9.58 -13.75
CA LYS A 91 8.50 10.19 -12.83
C LYS A 91 9.88 10.36 -13.49
N GLU A 92 10.33 9.40 -14.29
CA GLU A 92 11.62 9.44 -14.98
C GLU A 92 11.67 10.48 -16.11
N LYS A 93 10.52 10.75 -16.77
CA LYS A 93 10.39 11.88 -17.71
C LYS A 93 10.41 13.23 -17.00
N LYS A 94 9.77 13.34 -15.83
CA LYS A 94 9.66 14.59 -15.07
C LYS A 94 10.93 15.03 -14.32
N VAL A 95 11.93 14.14 -14.22
CA VAL A 95 13.26 14.43 -13.64
C VAL A 95 14.27 14.79 -14.73
N LYS A 96 13.96 14.48 -15.99
CA LYS A 96 14.80 14.78 -17.17
C LYS A 96 14.36 16.06 -17.91
N GLU A 97 13.31 16.71 -17.44
CA GLU A 97 12.90 18.09 -17.79
C GLU A 97 13.25 19.02 -16.62
#